data_AF-A0A2L2WJN0-F1
#
_entry.id   AF-A0A2L2WJN0-F1
#
_cell.length_a   1.000
_cell.length_b   1.000
_cell.length_c   1.000
_cell.angle_alpha   90.00
_cell.angle_beta   90.00
_cell.angle_gamma   90.00
#
_symmetry.space_group_name_H-M   'P 1'
#
loop_
_entity.id
_entity.type
_entity.pdbx_description
1 polymer ?
#
loop_
_entity_poly.entity_id
_entity_poly.type
_entity_poly.pdbx_seq_one_letter_code
_entity_poly.pdbx_strand_id
1 'polypeptide(L)' 'IYVGRVRQDLADDCGLTFWLSGDQIRKGAALNAVQIAEYLIKVGSVK' A
#
# COMPACT_ATOMS: atom_id res chain seq x y z
N ILE A 1 0.28 1.72 6.30
CA ILE A 1 -1.04 1.94 5.66
C ILE A 1 -2.07 1.41 6.64
N TYR A 2 -3.09 2.21 6.94
CA TYR A 2 -4.17 1.87 7.85
C TYR A 2 -5.47 1.73 7.05
N VAL A 3 -6.27 0.73 7.39
CA VAL A 3 -7.53 0.41 6.71
C VAL A 3 -8.65 0.40 7.74
N GLY A 4 -9.79 1.00 7.41
CA GLY A 4 -10.96 1.02 8.27
C GLY A 4 -12.25 1.17 7.48
N ARG A 5 -13.39 1.27 8.19
CA ARG A 5 -14.74 1.44 7.58
C ARG A 5 -15.08 0.38 6.53
N VAL A 6 -14.54 -0.84 6.70
CA VAL A 6 -14.76 -1.98 5.80
C VAL A 6 -16.21 -2.44 5.91
N ARG A 7 -16.90 -2.50 4.76
CA ARG A 7 -18.29 -2.97 4.65
C ARG A 7 -18.58 -3.44 3.23
N GLN A 8 -19.61 -4.27 3.08
CA GLN A 8 -20.21 -4.58 1.78
C GLN A 8 -20.66 -3.29 1.07
N ASP A 9 -20.46 -3.21 -0.24
CA ASP A 9 -20.95 -2.09 -1.03
C ASP A 9 -22.49 -2.05 -1.05
N LEU A 10 -23.04 -0.85 -1.24
CA LEU A 10 -24.50 -0.65 -1.21
C LEU A 10 -25.16 -0.84 -2.59
N ALA A 11 -24.38 -0.78 -3.67
CA ALA A 11 -24.86 -0.84 -5.04
C ALA A 11 -24.44 -2.13 -5.77
N ASP A 12 -23.39 -2.82 -5.29
CA ASP A 12 -22.86 -4.04 -5.90
C ASP A 12 -22.72 -5.17 -4.88
N ASP A 13 -23.37 -6.30 -5.14
CA ASP A 13 -23.31 -7.52 -4.33
C ASP A 13 -21.90 -8.14 -4.28
N CYS A 14 -21.03 -7.80 -5.24
CA CYS A 14 -19.62 -8.19 -5.26
C CYS A 14 -18.67 -7.05 -4.85
N GLY A 15 -19.19 -5.88 -4.46
CA GLY A 15 -18.41 -4.71 -4.07
C GLY A 15 -18.01 -4.68 -2.59
N LEU A 16 -16.84 -4.10 -2.29
CA LEU A 16 -16.37 -3.84 -0.93
C LEU A 16 -15.95 -2.38 -0.78
N THR A 17 -16.58 -1.65 0.13
CA THR A 17 -16.18 -0.27 0.44
C THR A 17 -15.35 -0.21 1.72
N PHE A 18 -14.26 0.56 1.71
CA PHE A 18 -13.41 0.81 2.88
C PHE A 18 -12.71 2.17 2.77
N TRP A 19 -12.05 2.57 3.85
CA TRP A 19 -11.29 3.81 3.94
C TRP A 19 -9.81 3.51 4.19
N LEU A 20 -8.94 4.20 3.45
CA LEU A 20 -7.49 4.09 3.57
C LEU A 20 -6.90 5.38 4.14
N SER A 21 -5.93 5.24 5.04
CA SER A 21 -5.12 6.35 5.54
C SER A 21 -3.66 5.92 5.70
N GLY A 22 -2.73 6.86 5.61
CA GLY A 22 -1.31 6.57 5.79
C GLY A 22 -0.43 7.81 5.66
N ASP A 23 0.80 7.68 6.14
CA ASP A 23 1.83 8.71 6.00
C ASP A 23 2.35 8.75 4.55
N GLN A 24 2.09 9.87 3.88
CA GLN A 24 2.43 10.12 2.49
C GLN A 24 3.94 10.37 2.27
N ILE A 25 4.65 10.91 3.26
CA ILE A 25 6.09 11.19 3.14
C ILE A 25 6.88 9.90 3.38
N ARG A 26 6.47 9.09 4.36
CA ARG A 26 7.11 7.80 4.63
C ARG A 26 6.66 6.75 3.61
N LYS A 27 5.52 6.09 3.82
CA LYS A 27 5.12 4.94 3.00
C LYS A 27 4.65 5.35 1.61
N GLY A 28 4.21 6.60 1.42
CA GLY A 28 3.92 7.15 0.09
C GLY A 28 5.15 7.53 -0.74
N ALA A 29 6.30 7.76 -0.10
CA ALA A 29 7.53 8.17 -0.80
C ALA A 29 8.80 7.49 -0.24
N ALA A 30 9.40 8.05 0.80
CA ALA A 30 10.76 7.70 1.24
C ALA A 30 10.93 6.22 1.65
N LEU A 31 10.03 5.71 2.48
CA LEU A 31 10.05 4.32 2.92
C LEU A 31 9.80 3.36 1.76
N ASN A 32 8.93 3.73 0.80
CA ASN A 32 8.69 2.88 -0.37
C ASN A 32 9.92 2.80 -1.27
N ALA A 33 10.61 3.92 -1.49
CA ALA A 33 11.85 3.97 -2.27
C ALA A 33 12.95 3.08 -1.65
N VAL A 34 13.14 3.16 -0.33
CA VAL A 34 14.09 2.31 0.40
C VAL A 34 13.71 0.83 0.27
N GLN A 35 12.43 0.48 0.46
CA GLN A 35 11.97 -0.90 0.35
C GLN A 35 12.15 -1.49 -1.06
N ILE A 36 11.96 -0.68 -2.10
CA ILE A 36 12.27 -1.08 -3.48
C ILE A 36 13.77 -1.35 -3.63
N ALA A 37 14.63 -0.48 -3.11
CA ALA A 37 16.09 -0.68 -3.14
C ALA A 37 16.51 -1.95 -2.39
N GLU A 38 15.97 -2.18 -1.18
CA GLU A 38 16.20 -3.41 -0.40
C GLU A 38 15.78 -4.66 -1.18
N TYR A 39 14.64 -4.61 -1.87
CA TYR A 39 14.19 -5.71 -2.72
C TYR A 39 15.16 -5.96 -3.89
N LEU A 40 15.59 -4.91 -4.60
CA LEU A 40 16.51 -5.04 -5.73
C LEU A 40 17.86 -5.64 -5.32
N ILE A 41 18.38 -5.26 -4.15
CA ILE A 41 19.58 -5.88 -3.57
C ILE A 41 19.32 -7.37 -3.31
N LYS A 42 18.18 -7.71 -2.69
CA LYS A 42 17.82 -9.09 -2.37
C LYS A 42 17.72 -10.00 -3.61
N VAL A 43 17.22 -9.48 -4.74
CA VAL A 43 17.07 -10.24 -5.98
C VAL A 43 18.27 -10.13 -6.93
N GLY A 44 19.37 -9.51 -6.50
CA GLY A 44 20.58 -9.36 -7.32
C GLY A 44 20.39 -8.48 -8.56
N SER A 45 19.42 -7.57 -8.55
CA SER A 45 19.14 -6.64 -9.65
C SER A 45 19.83 -5.28 -9.50
N VAL A 46 20.80 -5.20 -8.58
CA VAL A 46 21.70 -4.06 -8.44
C VAL A 46 23.03 -4.44 -9.07
N LYS A 47 23.49 -3.62 -10.03
CA LYS A 47 24.78 -3.78 -10.71
C LYS A 47 25.92 -3.21 -9.88
#